data_AF-A0A9W4TAJ0-F1
#
_entry.id   AF-A0A9W4TAJ0-F1
#
_cell.length_a   1.000
_cell.length_b   1.000
_cell.length_c   1.000
_cell.angle_alpha   90.00
_cell.angle_beta   90.00
_cell.angle_gamma   90.00
#
_symmetry.space_group_name_H-M   'P 1'
#
loop_
_entity.id
_entity.type
_entity.pdbx_description
1 polymer ?
#
loop_
_entity_poly.entity_id
_entity_poly.type
_entity_poly.pdbx_seq_one_letter_code
_entity_poly.pdbx_strand_id
1 'polypeptide(L)'
;ESTTIKTSILAFMDDTLWIAKSWEDLDHIIHIADSFYQLNSIKVNWEKSVLLTNRNDNNNVFTCIINGTPTVIPPLSLNESTRYLGIWISLRPHIYIQYCSCSEDRI
;
A
#
# COMPACT_ATOMS: atom_id res chain seq x y z
N GLU A 1 -9.03 -17.69 22.51
CA GLU A 1 -7.90 -16.75 22.38
C GLU A 1 -8.29 -15.63 21.42
N SER A 2 -8.13 -14.38 21.84
CA SER A 2 -8.59 -13.21 21.09
C SER A 2 -7.49 -12.72 20.14
N THR A 3 -7.65 -12.92 18.84
CA THR A 3 -6.76 -12.35 17.81
C THR A 3 -7.04 -10.85 17.68
N THR A 4 -6.11 -10.03 18.16
CA THR A 4 -6.20 -8.57 18.01
C THR A 4 -5.66 -8.18 16.63
N ILE A 5 -6.54 -8.00 15.66
CA ILE A 5 -6.19 -7.48 14.33
C ILE A 5 -6.07 -5.96 14.45
N LYS A 6 -4.85 -5.43 14.30
CA LYS A 6 -4.60 -3.97 14.20
C LYS A 6 -4.32 -3.66 12.73
N THR A 7 -5.35 -3.22 12.01
CA THR A 7 -5.20 -2.66 10.66
C THR A 7 -5.08 -1.15 10.76
N SER A 8 -4.03 -0.58 10.16
CA SER A 8 -3.76 0.85 10.11
C SER A 8 -3.97 1.36 8.68
N ILE A 9 -5.17 1.87 8.41
CA ILE A 9 -5.56 2.46 7.12
C ILE A 9 -5.81 3.96 7.34
N LEU A 10 -5.22 4.78 6.48
CA LEU A 10 -5.55 6.20 6.37
C LEU A 10 -6.12 6.43 4.97
N ALA A 11 -7.37 6.90 4.90
CA ALA A 11 -8.04 7.25 3.65
C ALA A 11 -8.54 8.69 3.75
N PHE A 12 -8.17 9.52 2.78
CA PHE A 12 -8.64 10.90 2.67
C PHE A 12 -9.06 11.18 1.24
N MET A 13 -10.38 11.31 1.03
CA MET A 13 -10.99 11.46 -0.29
C MET A 13 -10.61 10.29 -1.22
N ASP A 14 -9.88 10.56 -2.29
CA ASP A 14 -9.34 9.60 -3.25
C ASP A 14 -7.98 9.04 -2.86
N ASP A 15 -7.24 9.65 -1.93
CA ASP A 15 -5.91 9.19 -1.57
C ASP A 15 -5.95 8.19 -0.40
N THR A 16 -5.52 6.94 -0.68
CA THR A 16 -5.43 5.87 0.32
C THR A 16 -3.99 5.46 0.59
N LEU A 17 -3.68 5.27 1.87
CA LEU A 17 -2.39 4.81 2.39
C LEU A 17 -2.56 3.55 3.23
N TRP A 18 -1.89 2.47 2.85
CA TRP A 18 -1.83 1.21 3.60
C TRP A 18 -0.47 1.06 4.29
N ILE A 19 -0.49 0.77 5.59
CA ILE A 19 0.72 0.59 6.41
C ILE A 19 0.69 -0.81 7.02
N ALA A 20 1.77 -1.57 6.81
CA ALA A 20 1.94 -2.93 7.31
C ALA A 20 3.36 -3.16 7.82
N LYS A 21 3.54 -4.15 8.68
CA LYS A 21 4.85 -4.56 9.23
C LYS A 21 5.50 -5.72 8.46
N SER A 22 4.73 -6.43 7.63
CA SER A 22 5.19 -7.53 6.79
C SER A 22 4.40 -7.58 5.48
N TRP A 23 4.87 -8.40 4.55
CA TRP A 23 4.24 -8.57 3.24
C TRP A 23 2.92 -9.32 3.35
N GLU A 24 2.87 -10.31 4.23
CA GLU A 24 1.66 -11.10 4.53
C GLU A 24 0.59 -10.20 5.15
N ASP A 25 0.97 -9.30 6.06
CA ASP A 25 0.05 -8.33 6.63
C ASP A 25 -0.45 -7.32 5.59
N LEU A 26 0.44 -6.87 4.68
CA LEU A 26 0.07 -5.96 3.61
C LEU A 26 -0.90 -6.62 2.62
N ASP A 27 -0.62 -7.86 2.22
CA ASP A 27 -1.49 -8.67 1.35
C ASP A 27 -2.86 -8.89 2.00
N HIS A 28 -2.89 -9.17 3.31
CA HIS A 28 -4.14 -9.31 4.06
C HIS A 28 -4.95 -8.00 4.09
N ILE A 29 -4.28 -6.85 4.33
CA ILE A 29 -4.93 -5.54 4.30
C ILE A 29 -5.50 -5.24 2.92
N ILE A 30 -4.71 -5.48 1.86
CA ILE A 30 -5.14 -5.26 0.47
C ILE A 30 -6.31 -6.19 0.12
N HIS A 31 -6.29 -7.44 0.56
CA HIS A 31 -7.39 -8.37 0.31
C HIS A 31 -8.70 -7.92 0.94
N ILE A 32 -8.65 -7.43 2.19
CA ILE A 32 -9.82 -6.85 2.87
C ILE A 32 -10.28 -5.58 2.13
N ALA A 33 -9.35 -4.72 1.76
CA ALA A 33 -9.65 -3.48 1.06
C ALA A 33 -10.28 -3.76 -0.32
N ASP A 34 -9.74 -4.70 -1.09
CA ASP A 34 -10.27 -5.11 -2.40
C ASP A 34 -11.71 -5.63 -2.30
N SER A 35 -12.00 -6.46 -1.29
CA SER A 35 -13.37 -6.90 -1.02
C SER A 35 -14.29 -5.72 -0.70
N PHE A 36 -13.84 -4.76 0.12
CA PHE A 36 -14.60 -3.55 0.41
C PHE A 36 -14.81 -2.67 -0.83
N TYR A 37 -13.80 -2.54 -1.69
CA TYR A 37 -13.88 -1.74 -2.90
C TYR A 37 -14.85 -2.35 -3.92
N GLN A 38 -14.82 -3.67 -4.11
CA GLN A 38 -15.78 -4.37 -4.96
C GLN A 38 -17.22 -4.20 -4.46
N LEU A 39 -17.45 -4.33 -3.14
CA LEU A 39 -18.77 -4.14 -2.54
C LEU A 39 -19.32 -2.72 -2.75
N ASN A 40 -18.44 -1.71 -2.74
CA ASN A 40 -18.83 -0.30 -2.87
C ASN A 40 -18.63 0.26 -4.28
N SER A 41 -18.29 -0.58 -5.27
CA SER A 41 -17.97 -0.14 -6.65
C SER A 41 -16.88 0.95 -6.73
N ILE A 42 -15.93 0.91 -5.79
CA ILE A 42 -14.76 1.80 -5.77
C ILE A 42 -13.68 1.22 -6.67
N LYS A 43 -13.05 2.07 -7.48
CA LYS A 43 -11.94 1.67 -8.37
C LYS A 43 -10.64 2.29 -7.89
N VAL A 44 -9.72 1.45 -7.48
CA VAL A 44 -8.36 1.83 -7.12
C VAL A 44 -7.48 1.82 -8.37
N ASN A 45 -6.67 2.86 -8.57
CA ASN A 45 -5.75 2.96 -9.70
C ASN A 45 -4.40 2.32 -9.38
N TRP A 46 -4.34 0.99 -9.47
CA TRP A 46 -3.15 0.23 -9.07
C TRP A 46 -1.87 0.58 -9.84
N GLU A 47 -1.98 1.15 -11.05
CA GLU A 47 -0.83 1.61 -11.83
C GLU A 47 -0.12 2.82 -11.19
N LYS A 48 -0.85 3.62 -10.41
CA LYS A 48 -0.31 4.74 -9.63
C LYS A 48 0.16 4.33 -8.23
N SER A 49 -0.04 3.06 -7.84
CA SER A 49 0.38 2.58 -6.54
C SER A 49 1.91 2.55 -6.44
N VAL A 50 2.44 3.13 -5.37
CA VAL A 50 3.88 3.07 -5.07
C VAL A 50 4.09 2.39 -3.73
N LEU A 51 5.11 1.53 -3.65
CA LEU A 51 5.50 0.84 -2.42
C LEU A 51 6.77 1.49 -1.84
N LEU A 52 6.69 2.06 -0.64
CA LEU A 52 7.86 2.27 0.19
C LEU A 52 8.12 1.04 1.06
N THR A 53 9.33 0.49 0.95
CA THR A 53 9.77 -0.60 1.81
C THR A 53 11.23 -0.42 2.25
N ASN A 54 11.51 -0.76 3.51
CA ASN A 54 12.85 -0.77 4.07
C ASN A 54 13.53 -2.15 3.99
N ARG A 55 12.92 -3.10 3.27
CA ARG A 55 13.47 -4.44 3.07
C ARG A 55 14.73 -4.34 2.20
N ASN A 56 15.78 -5.10 2.53
CA ASN A 56 17.08 -5.02 1.86
C ASN A 56 17.27 -6.09 0.77
N ASP A 57 16.17 -6.60 0.20
CA ASP A 57 16.23 -7.68 -0.79
C ASP A 57 16.29 -7.07 -2.20
N ASN A 58 17.23 -7.54 -3.02
CA ASN A 58 17.49 -6.99 -4.37
C ASN A 58 16.29 -7.06 -5.33
N ASN A 59 15.21 -7.76 -4.96
CA ASN A 59 13.93 -7.86 -5.67
C ASN A 59 12.77 -7.45 -4.76
N ASN A 60 12.74 -6.19 -4.31
CA ASN A 60 11.68 -5.62 -3.45
C ASN A 60 10.32 -5.41 -4.18
N VAL A 61 9.91 -6.36 -5.03
CA VAL A 61 8.70 -6.25 -5.85
C VAL A 61 7.52 -6.88 -5.13
N PHE A 62 6.59 -6.06 -4.63
CA PHE A 62 5.38 -6.57 -3.97
C PHE A 62 4.38 -7.07 -4.98
N THR A 63 3.93 -8.31 -4.80
CA THR A 63 2.92 -8.93 -5.66
C THR A 63 1.75 -9.36 -4.79
N CYS A 64 0.55 -8.96 -5.16
CA CYS A 64 -0.69 -9.34 -4.48
C CYS A 64 -1.77 -9.69 -5.52
N ILE A 65 -2.84 -10.33 -5.06
CA ILE A 65 -3.98 -10.68 -5.92
C ILE A 65 -5.07 -9.63 -5.71
N ILE A 66 -5.41 -8.93 -6.79
CA ILE A 66 -6.41 -7.87 -6.80
C ILE A 66 -7.46 -8.22 -7.83
N ASN A 67 -8.73 -8.28 -7.46
CA ASN A 67 -9.81 -8.73 -8.33
C ASN A 67 -9.52 -10.09 -9.02
N GLY A 68 -8.79 -10.99 -8.35
CA GLY A 68 -8.37 -12.27 -8.90
C GLY A 68 -7.20 -12.21 -9.90
N THR A 69 -6.60 -11.04 -10.12
CA THR A 69 -5.44 -10.86 -11.01
C THR A 69 -4.16 -10.58 -10.22
N PRO A 70 -3.02 -11.24 -10.55
CA PRO A 70 -1.74 -10.90 -9.96
C PRO A 70 -1.32 -9.49 -10.36
N THR A 71 -1.20 -8.60 -9.38
CA THR A 71 -0.80 -7.21 -9.58
C THR A 71 0.54 -6.96 -8.88
N VAL A 72 1.44 -6.31 -9.60
CA VAL A 72 2.78 -5.97 -9.13
C VAL A 72 2.82 -4.49 -8.76
N ILE A 73 3.21 -4.20 -7.53
CA ILE A 73 3.41 -2.84 -7.03
C ILE A 73 4.92 -2.58 -6.95
N PRO A 74 5.44 -1.64 -7.76
CA PRO A 74 6.88 -1.37 -7.80
C PRO A 74 7.33 -0.66 -6.51
N PRO A 75 8.50 -1.03 -5.97
CA PRO A 75 9.11 -0.29 -4.89
C PRO A 75 9.58 1.07 -5.38
N LEU A 76 9.41 2.09 -4.56
CA LEU A 76 10.03 3.39 -4.74
C LEU A 76 11.53 3.28 -4.42
N SER A 77 12.36 3.93 -5.23
CA SER A 77 13.81 3.91 -5.01
C SER A 77 14.18 4.58 -3.68
N LEU A 78 15.30 4.17 -3.06
CA LEU A 78 15.76 4.74 -1.78
C LEU A 78 16.01 6.26 -1.81
N ASN A 79 16.27 6.84 -2.99
CA ASN A 79 16.50 8.27 -3.17
C ASN A 79 15.25 9.05 -3.59
N GLU A 80 14.14 8.35 -3.76
CA GLU A 80 12.87 8.92 -4.18
C GLU A 80 11.96 9.12 -2.96
N SER A 81 11.03 10.06 -3.10
CA SER A 81 10.03 10.37 -2.08
C SER A 81 8.66 10.41 -2.73
N THR A 82 7.64 9.95 -2.03
CA THR A 82 6.25 10.19 -2.44
C THR A 82 5.62 11.27 -1.56
N ARG A 83 4.46 11.75 -1.98
CA ARG A 83 3.70 12.79 -1.29
C ARG A 83 2.30 12.30 -1.01
N TYR A 84 1.89 12.33 0.26
CA TYR A 84 0.53 12.05 0.69
C TYR A 84 -0.03 13.29 1.40
N LEU A 85 -1.13 13.85 0.89
CA LEU A 85 -1.80 15.03 1.44
C LEU A 85 -0.87 16.24 1.70
N GLY A 86 0.08 16.48 0.78
CA GLY A 86 1.05 17.58 0.91
C GLY A 86 2.26 17.28 1.80
N ILE A 87 2.30 16.12 2.45
CA ILE A 87 3.43 15.67 3.28
C ILE A 87 4.34 14.80 2.42
N TRP A 88 5.63 15.16 2.36
CA TRP A 88 6.66 14.37 1.71
C TRP A 88 7.16 13.26 2.63
N ILE A 89 7.21 12.04 2.10
CA ILE A 89 7.66 10.88 2.83
C ILE A 89 8.75 10.18 2.01
N SER A 90 9.91 9.98 2.63
CA SER A 90 11.10 9.40 2.00
C SER A 90 11.70 8.32 2.88
N LEU A 91 12.21 7.24 2.28
CA LEU A 91 13.07 6.30 3.00
C LEU A 91 14.44 6.93 3.18
N ARG A 92 14.85 7.13 4.44
CA ARG A 92 16.26 7.38 4.75
C ARG A 92 16.80 6.15 5.46
N PRO A 93 18.04 5.72 5.17
CA PRO A 93 18.63 4.50 5.74
C PRO A 93 18.73 4.44 7.28
N HIS A 94 18.27 5.47 8.00
CA HIS A 94 18.21 5.53 9.46
C HIS A 94 16.79 5.53 10.07
N ILE A 95 15.72 5.46 9.27
CA ILE A 95 14.33 5.47 9.76
C ILE A 95 13.50 4.38 9.07
N TYR A 96 12.94 3.47 9.87
CA TYR A 96 12.20 2.28 9.44
C TYR A 96 10.72 2.58 9.22
N ILE A 97 10.22 2.68 7.98
CA ILE A 97 8.77 2.70 7.69
C ILE A 97 8.50 2.00 6.35
N GLN A 98 7.53 1.07 6.31
CA GLN A 98 6.99 0.46 5.08
C GLN A 98 5.56 0.98 4.84
N TYR A 99 5.21 1.44 3.64
CA TYR A 99 3.84 1.84 3.28
C TYR A 99 3.58 1.80 1.77
N CYS A 100 2.31 1.71 1.36
CA CYS A 100 1.88 1.78 -0.04
C CYS A 100 0.82 2.87 -0.20
N SER A 101 0.95 3.75 -1.20
CA SER A 101 -0.04 4.82 -1.48
C SER A 101 -0.61 4.71 -2.89
N CYS A 102 -1.92 4.89 -3.04
CA CYS A 102 -2.63 4.90 -4.32
C CYS A 102 -3.78 5.92 -4.33
N SER A 103 -4.06 6.50 -5.50
CA SER A 103 -5.21 7.39 -5.74
C SER A 103 -6.41 6.62 -6.33
N GLU A 104 -7.61 6.86 -5.82
CA GLU A 104 -8.88 6.25 -6.19
C GLU A 104 -9.64 7.17 -7.16
N ASP A 105 -9.89 6.72 -8.38
CA ASP A 105 -10.64 7.53 -9.35
C ASP A 105 -12.15 7.38 -9.08
N ARG A 106 -12.83 8.48 -8.75
CA ARG A 106 -14.31 8.54 -8.67
C ARG A 106 -14.91 8.38 -10.07
N ILE A 107 -15.92 7.50 -10.18
CA ILE A 107 -16.87 7.52 -11.31
C ILE A 107 -17.82 8.71 -11.13
#